data_AF-A0A383BS48-F1
#
_entry.id   AF-A0A383BS48-F1
#
_cell.length_a   1.000
_cell.length_b   1.000
_cell.length_c   1.000
_cell.angle_alpha   90.00
_cell.angle_beta   90.00
_cell.angle_gamma   90.00
#
_symmetry.space_group_name_H-M   'P 1'
#
loop_
_entity.id
_entity.type
_entity.pdbx_description
1 polymer ?
#
loop_
_entity_poly.entity_id
_entity_poly.type
_entity_poly.pdbx_seq_one_letter_code
_entity_poly.pdbx_strand_id
1 'polypeptide(L)'
;RVPLVNETVTKFFGKEPNRSVNPDEVVAVGAAVQAGVLSGEVKDLLLLDVTPLSLGIETLGSVMTVLIGRNTTIPTKKSEIFSTAADNQTSVEVHVCQGERPMAPQNRTLGRFHLDGIPPAPRGVPQVEVTFDIDANGIVHVSARDKATNKEQKIRIEAGSGLSDSEIDRMVEDAESNEAEDKQKREEIELRNKADALCYQSERSLIEYKEKLDDATVAEIEVKVKAAREALESGDMGRIRSTM
;
A
#
# COMPACT_ATOMS: atom_id res chain seq x y z
N ARG A 1 14.14 19.98 -5.71
CA ARG A 1 14.44 20.11 -7.15
C ARG A 1 14.03 21.48 -7.70
N VAL A 2 12.87 22.01 -7.32
CA VAL A 2 12.44 23.36 -7.71
C VAL A 2 13.30 24.43 -7.00
N PRO A 3 13.97 25.36 -7.71
CA PRO A 3 14.84 26.37 -7.11
C PRO A 3 14.14 27.25 -6.06
N LEU A 4 12.91 27.70 -6.34
CA LEU A 4 12.15 28.55 -5.43
C LEU A 4 11.85 27.86 -4.09
N VAL A 5 11.59 26.55 -4.10
CA VAL A 5 11.38 25.77 -2.87
C VAL A 5 12.67 25.75 -2.05
N ASN A 6 13.80 25.46 -2.68
CA ASN A 6 15.11 25.45 -2.01
C ASN A 6 15.43 26.81 -1.40
N GLU A 7 15.26 27.91 -2.15
CA GLU A 7 15.49 29.26 -1.66
C GLU A 7 14.59 29.60 -0.46
N THR A 8 13.31 29.25 -0.54
CA THR A 8 12.34 29.52 0.53
C THR A 8 12.70 28.78 1.81
N VAL A 9 13.07 27.50 1.70
CA VAL A 9 13.50 26.67 2.83
C VAL A 9 14.82 27.18 3.41
N THR A 10 15.81 27.49 2.57
CA THR A 10 17.10 28.06 3.03
C THR A 10 16.89 29.38 3.77
N LYS A 11 16.01 30.26 3.28
CA LYS A 11 15.68 31.54 3.96
C LYS A 11 15.01 31.31 5.31
N PHE A 12 14.07 30.37 5.39
CA PHE A 12 13.36 30.06 6.63
C PHE A 12 14.28 29.48 7.71
N PHE A 13 15.15 28.52 7.35
CA PHE A 13 16.04 27.84 8.30
C PHE A 13 17.40 28.52 8.47
N GLY A 14 17.77 29.47 7.60
CA GLY A 14 19.07 30.15 7.63
C GLY A 14 20.26 29.24 7.28
N LYS A 15 20.02 28.09 6.66
CA LYS A 15 21.03 27.07 6.36
C LYS A 15 20.72 26.36 5.06
N GLU A 16 21.75 26.02 4.28
CA GLU A 16 21.60 25.20 3.08
C GLU A 16 21.13 23.77 3.42
N PRO A 17 20.15 23.23 2.68
CA PRO A 17 19.69 21.86 2.86
C PRO A 17 20.78 20.86 2.49
N ASN A 18 20.77 19.68 3.13
CA ASN A 18 21.68 18.60 2.77
C ASN A 18 21.40 18.12 1.33
N ARG A 19 22.46 18.03 0.51
CA ARG A 19 22.41 17.56 -0.89
C ARG A 19 23.11 16.21 -1.10
N SER A 20 23.56 15.55 -0.03
CA SER A 20 24.25 14.25 -0.09
C SER A 20 23.31 13.07 -0.35
N VAL A 21 22.01 13.31 -0.49
CA VAL A 21 20.96 12.28 -0.51
C VAL A 21 20.14 12.45 -1.78
N ASN A 22 19.88 11.34 -2.49
CA ASN A 22 19.04 11.36 -3.69
C ASN A 22 17.56 11.53 -3.28
N PRO A 23 16.90 12.64 -3.65
CA PRO A 23 15.51 12.88 -3.25
C PRO A 23 14.50 11.93 -3.89
N ASP A 24 14.88 11.19 -4.94
CA ASP A 24 13.98 10.27 -5.64
C ASP A 24 14.02 8.85 -5.04
N GLU A 25 15.12 8.48 -4.39
CA GLU A 25 15.38 7.11 -3.94
C GLU A 25 15.43 6.95 -2.43
N VAL A 26 15.70 8.03 -1.68
CA VAL A 26 15.95 7.97 -0.23
C VAL A 26 14.82 7.30 0.55
N VAL A 27 13.56 7.50 0.13
CA VAL A 27 12.40 6.89 0.79
C VAL A 27 12.41 5.37 0.60
N ALA A 28 12.69 4.89 -0.61
CA ALA A 28 12.79 3.45 -0.91
C ALA A 28 13.96 2.80 -0.16
N VAL A 29 15.10 3.49 -0.07
CA VAL A 29 16.26 3.03 0.72
C VAL A 29 15.89 2.95 2.22
N GLY A 30 15.19 3.95 2.75
CA GLY A 30 14.69 3.92 4.14
C GLY A 30 13.72 2.76 4.40
N ALA A 31 12.82 2.49 3.45
CA ALA A 31 11.92 1.33 3.54
C ALA A 31 12.68 0.00 3.53
N ALA A 32 13.73 -0.13 2.72
CA ALA A 32 14.58 -1.32 2.70
C ALA A 32 15.34 -1.51 4.03
N VAL A 33 15.83 -0.44 4.65
CA VAL A 33 16.45 -0.50 6.00
C VAL A 33 15.42 -0.96 7.03
N GLN A 34 14.19 -0.43 7.00
CA GLN A 34 13.12 -0.86 7.89
C GLN A 34 12.80 -2.35 7.69
N ALA A 35 12.77 -2.84 6.45
CA ALA A 35 12.60 -4.26 6.17
C ALA A 35 13.74 -5.11 6.76
N GLY A 36 14.99 -4.63 6.67
CA GLY A 36 16.15 -5.26 7.31
C GLY A 36 16.09 -5.29 8.84
N VAL A 37 15.46 -4.28 9.47
CA VAL A 37 15.20 -4.28 10.93
C VAL A 37 14.14 -5.32 11.27
N LEU A 38 13.06 -5.40 10.49
CA LEU A 38 11.99 -6.38 10.70
C LEU A 38 12.45 -7.83 10.46
N SER A 39 13.39 -8.05 9.54
CA SER A 39 14.01 -9.38 9.32
C SER A 39 15.09 -9.72 10.34
N GLY A 40 15.55 -8.76 11.15
CA GLY A 40 16.60 -8.93 12.16
C GLY A 40 18.04 -8.87 11.63
N GLU A 41 18.23 -8.54 10.35
CA GLU A 41 19.54 -8.34 9.73
C GLU A 41 20.20 -7.03 10.18
N VAL A 42 19.40 -5.98 10.38
CA VAL A 42 19.85 -4.69 10.91
C VAL A 42 19.59 -4.65 12.41
N LYS A 43 20.66 -4.52 13.20
CA LYS A 43 20.61 -4.42 14.66
C LYS A 43 20.87 -2.98 15.11
N ASP A 44 20.48 -2.67 16.33
CA ASP A 44 20.73 -1.38 17.01
C ASP A 44 20.07 -0.15 16.36
N LEU A 45 18.96 -0.35 15.66
CA LEU A 45 18.12 0.73 15.13
C LEU A 45 16.75 0.70 15.83
N LEU A 46 16.42 1.78 16.54
CA LEU A 46 15.10 1.98 17.14
C LEU A 46 14.43 3.17 16.46
N LEU A 47 13.28 2.93 15.82
CA LEU A 47 12.44 3.95 15.23
C LEU A 47 11.26 4.23 16.16
N LEU A 48 11.05 5.50 16.50
CA LEU A 48 9.87 5.96 17.23
C LEU A 48 9.14 6.96 16.34
N ASP A 49 8.02 6.53 15.78
CA ASP A 49 7.16 7.38 14.96
C ASP A 49 6.05 8.01 15.81
N VAL A 50 5.29 8.94 15.23
CA VAL A 50 4.21 9.66 15.90
C VAL A 50 2.93 9.71 15.06
N THR A 51 1.77 9.80 15.70
CA THR A 51 0.52 10.11 14.98
C THR A 51 0.49 11.59 14.55
N PRO A 52 0.20 11.92 13.29
CA PRO A 52 0.30 13.30 12.79
C PRO A 52 -0.87 14.20 13.24
N LEU A 53 -2.00 13.62 13.64
CA LEU A 53 -3.23 14.34 13.98
C LEU A 53 -3.84 13.80 15.27
N SER A 54 -4.54 14.67 15.99
CA SER A 54 -5.27 14.31 17.20
C SER A 54 -6.45 13.40 16.86
N LEU A 55 -6.65 12.37 17.68
CA LEU A 55 -7.73 11.40 17.59
C LEU A 55 -8.64 11.52 18.81
N GLY A 56 -9.93 11.37 18.57
CA GLY A 56 -10.92 11.53 19.62
C GLY A 56 -12.32 11.22 19.13
N ILE A 57 -13.30 11.58 19.96
CA ILE A 57 -14.71 11.30 19.70
C ILE A 57 -15.57 12.55 19.81
N GLU A 58 -16.71 12.53 19.13
CA GLU A 58 -17.78 13.49 19.37
C GLU A 58 -18.47 13.20 20.71
N THR A 59 -18.53 14.21 21.56
CA THR A 59 -19.31 14.19 22.81
C THR A 59 -20.49 15.15 22.72
N LEU A 60 -21.37 15.12 23.74
CA LEU A 60 -22.54 15.99 23.83
C LEU A 60 -22.21 17.46 23.48
N GLY A 61 -23.03 18.07 22.62
CA GLY A 61 -22.81 19.43 22.13
C GLY A 61 -21.91 19.51 20.89
N SER A 62 -21.65 18.39 20.21
CA SER A 62 -20.81 18.29 19.01
C SER A 62 -19.37 18.76 19.22
N VAL A 63 -18.88 18.60 20.44
CA VAL A 63 -17.51 18.92 20.84
C VAL A 63 -16.60 17.74 20.53
N MET A 64 -15.41 18.03 20.01
CA MET A 64 -14.35 17.06 19.83
C MET A 64 -13.61 16.86 21.16
N THR A 65 -13.76 15.69 21.77
CA THR A 65 -12.97 15.30 22.94
C THR A 65 -11.77 14.48 22.47
N VAL A 66 -10.58 15.02 22.65
CA VAL A 66 -9.31 14.41 22.19
C VAL A 66 -8.83 13.38 23.22
N LEU A 67 -8.59 12.15 22.77
CA LEU A 67 -8.02 11.08 23.61
C LEU A 67 -6.52 10.93 23.36
N ILE A 68 -6.09 11.01 22.10
CA ILE A 68 -4.67 10.95 21.72
C ILE A 68 -4.34 12.22 20.95
N GLY A 69 -3.40 13.03 21.47
CA GLY A 69 -3.00 14.27 20.82
C GLY A 69 -2.08 14.04 19.61
N ARG A 70 -2.05 14.99 18.68
CA ARG A 70 -1.07 14.98 17.59
C ARG A 70 0.37 14.91 18.11
N ASN A 71 1.24 14.32 17.33
CA ASN A 71 2.64 14.05 17.63
C ASN A 71 2.86 13.15 18.86
N THR A 72 1.84 12.38 19.28
CA THR A 72 2.03 11.32 20.29
C THR A 72 2.78 10.15 19.66
N THR A 73 3.83 9.67 20.33
CA THR A 73 4.62 8.51 19.90
C THR A 73 3.75 7.26 19.80
N ILE A 74 3.96 6.47 18.73
CA ILE A 74 3.27 5.19 18.49
C ILE A 74 4.27 4.03 18.61
N PRO A 75 3.82 2.83 19.03
CA PRO A 75 2.45 2.46 19.39
C PRO A 75 1.98 3.10 20.71
N THR A 76 0.69 3.41 20.82
CA THR A 76 0.12 4.02 22.03
C THR A 76 -1.34 3.64 22.24
N LYS A 77 -1.76 3.60 23.51
CA LYS A 77 -3.11 3.22 23.90
C LYS A 77 -3.66 4.18 24.95
N LYS A 78 -4.88 4.65 24.74
CA LYS A 78 -5.60 5.51 25.69
C LYS A 78 -7.04 5.04 25.85
N SER A 79 -7.49 4.97 27.10
CA SER A 79 -8.88 4.65 27.44
C SER A 79 -9.47 5.77 28.27
N GLU A 80 -10.73 6.08 28.02
CA GLU A 80 -11.49 7.07 28.78
C GLU A 80 -12.94 6.60 28.97
N ILE A 81 -13.53 6.92 30.12
CA ILE A 81 -14.88 6.50 30.47
C ILE A 81 -15.85 7.63 30.15
N PHE A 82 -16.80 7.33 29.29
CA PHE A 82 -17.93 8.16 28.93
C PHE A 82 -19.22 7.60 29.53
N SER A 83 -20.29 8.39 29.47
CA SER A 83 -21.61 7.98 29.93
C SER A 83 -22.68 8.40 28.91
N THR A 84 -23.88 7.82 29.04
CA THR A 84 -25.06 8.22 28.27
C THR A 84 -25.40 9.70 28.44
N ALA A 85 -25.96 10.28 27.37
CA ALA A 85 -26.35 11.68 27.29
C ALA A 85 -27.85 11.92 27.57
N ALA A 86 -28.65 10.84 27.68
CA ALA A 86 -30.08 10.88 27.99
C ALA A 86 -30.50 9.76 28.97
N ASP A 87 -31.62 9.96 29.66
CA ASP A 87 -32.22 8.95 30.55
C ASP A 87 -32.75 7.77 29.74
N ASN A 88 -32.59 6.55 30.28
CA ASN A 88 -33.02 5.29 29.67
C ASN A 88 -32.43 5.04 28.27
N GLN A 89 -31.30 5.66 27.94
CA GLN A 89 -30.59 5.45 26.69
C GLN A 89 -29.99 4.03 26.65
N THR A 90 -30.45 3.21 25.70
CA THR A 90 -30.06 1.80 25.55
C THR A 90 -28.97 1.55 24.50
N SER A 91 -28.54 2.60 23.79
CA SER A 91 -27.48 2.56 22.78
C SER A 91 -26.66 3.85 22.81
N VAL A 92 -25.34 3.74 22.69
CA VAL A 92 -24.42 4.88 22.58
C VAL A 92 -23.75 4.86 21.21
N GLU A 93 -23.88 5.95 20.46
CA GLU A 93 -23.12 6.17 19.23
C GLU A 93 -21.73 6.70 19.58
N VAL A 94 -20.70 6.04 19.07
CA VAL A 94 -19.31 6.49 19.14
C VAL A 94 -18.91 6.99 17.77
N HIS A 95 -18.81 8.32 17.64
CA HIS A 95 -18.35 8.96 16.42
C HIS A 95 -16.87 9.33 16.55
N VAL A 96 -16.03 8.64 15.80
CA VAL A 96 -14.58 8.79 15.82
C VAL A 96 -14.15 9.84 14.80
N CYS A 97 -13.34 10.78 15.26
CA CYS A 97 -12.86 11.91 14.47
C CYS A 97 -11.34 12.07 14.55
N GLN A 98 -10.77 12.69 13.52
CA GLN A 98 -9.38 13.07 13.44
C GLN A 98 -9.24 14.54 13.04
N GLY A 99 -8.50 15.31 13.83
CA GLY A 99 -8.23 16.73 13.54
C GLY A 99 -8.08 17.59 14.79
N GLU A 100 -7.79 18.87 14.55
CA GLU A 100 -7.35 19.83 15.57
C GLU A 100 -8.43 20.87 15.92
N ARG A 101 -9.61 20.79 15.31
CA ARG A 101 -10.69 21.75 15.54
C ARG A 101 -11.50 21.35 16.78
N PRO A 102 -11.99 22.32 17.58
CA PRO A 102 -12.70 22.02 18.82
C PRO A 102 -14.09 21.39 18.61
N MET A 103 -14.69 21.56 17.43
CA MET A 103 -16.00 20.99 17.10
C MET A 103 -15.83 19.72 16.25
N ALA A 104 -16.52 18.65 16.59
CA ALA A 104 -16.43 17.38 15.87
C ALA A 104 -16.81 17.46 14.38
N PRO A 105 -17.89 18.17 13.97
CA PRO A 105 -18.29 18.28 12.54
C PRO A 105 -17.27 19.00 11.66
N GLN A 106 -16.29 19.65 12.28
CA GLN A 106 -15.26 20.42 11.61
C GLN A 106 -13.97 19.61 11.37
N ASN A 107 -13.88 18.41 11.95
CA ASN A 107 -12.79 17.48 11.79
C ASN A 107 -13.15 16.37 10.80
N ARG A 108 -12.17 15.54 10.44
CA ARG A 108 -12.41 14.39 9.56
C ARG A 108 -13.06 13.27 10.36
N THR A 109 -14.26 12.86 9.97
CA THR A 109 -14.86 11.61 10.45
C THR A 109 -14.04 10.43 9.96
N LEU A 110 -13.68 9.54 10.88
CA LEU A 110 -13.02 8.27 10.57
C LEU A 110 -14.00 7.10 10.59
N GLY A 111 -14.99 7.14 11.46
CA GLY A 111 -16.00 6.08 11.56
C GLY A 111 -17.05 6.37 12.62
N ARG A 112 -18.17 5.65 12.54
CA ARG A 112 -19.25 5.68 13.53
C ARG A 112 -19.69 4.27 13.81
N PHE A 113 -19.94 3.97 15.07
CA PHE A 113 -20.49 2.67 15.47
C PHE A 113 -21.34 2.82 16.72
N HIS A 114 -22.28 1.89 16.88
CA HIS A 114 -23.22 1.89 18.00
C HIS A 114 -22.86 0.78 18.98
N LEU A 115 -22.79 1.11 20.27
CA LEU A 115 -22.78 0.14 21.35
C LEU A 115 -24.21 -0.01 21.86
N ASP A 116 -24.92 -1.01 21.34
CA ASP A 116 -26.30 -1.32 21.74
C ASP A 116 -26.35 -2.21 22.99
N GLY A 117 -27.51 -2.26 23.63
CA GLY A 117 -27.79 -3.20 24.73
C GLY A 117 -27.34 -2.71 26.10
N ILE A 118 -27.22 -1.39 26.26
CA ILE A 118 -26.99 -0.76 27.56
C ILE A 118 -28.30 -0.85 28.37
N PRO A 119 -28.27 -1.33 29.62
CA PRO A 119 -29.45 -1.35 30.48
C PRO A 119 -30.05 0.04 30.68
N PRO A 120 -31.38 0.21 30.67
CA PRO A 120 -32.02 1.49 30.97
C PRO A 120 -31.61 2.00 32.35
N ALA A 121 -30.96 3.15 32.39
CA ALA A 121 -30.53 3.82 33.61
C ALA A 121 -30.64 5.35 33.45
N PRO A 122 -30.66 6.11 34.56
CA PRO A 122 -30.55 7.56 34.50
C PRO A 122 -29.28 8.00 33.77
N ARG A 123 -29.33 9.17 33.13
CA ARG A 123 -28.17 9.79 32.48
C ARG A 123 -27.01 9.90 33.47
N GLY A 124 -25.80 9.59 33.03
CA GLY A 124 -24.59 9.69 33.87
C GLY A 124 -24.22 8.39 34.60
N VAL A 125 -25.12 7.38 34.61
CA VAL A 125 -24.90 6.12 35.34
C VAL A 125 -24.17 5.06 34.50
N PRO A 126 -24.55 4.78 33.24
CA PRO A 126 -23.82 3.81 32.41
C PRO A 126 -22.37 4.25 32.19
N GLN A 127 -21.42 3.31 32.33
CA GLN A 127 -20.00 3.57 32.12
C GLN A 127 -19.53 2.88 30.85
N VAL A 128 -19.36 3.65 29.78
CA VAL A 128 -18.84 3.18 28.51
C VAL A 128 -17.37 3.57 28.41
N GLU A 129 -16.48 2.59 28.51
CA GLU A 129 -15.05 2.78 28.31
C GLU A 129 -14.74 2.75 26.81
N VAL A 130 -14.28 3.88 26.28
CA VAL A 130 -13.81 3.98 24.90
C VAL A 130 -12.29 3.93 24.91
N THR A 131 -11.73 3.02 24.12
CA THR A 131 -10.30 2.78 24.02
C THR A 131 -9.83 3.03 22.59
N PHE A 132 -8.80 3.86 22.45
CA PHE A 132 -8.05 4.05 21.22
C PHE A 132 -6.71 3.36 21.37
N ASP A 133 -6.37 2.54 20.39
CA ASP A 133 -5.11 1.81 20.29
C ASP A 133 -4.53 2.06 18.91
N ILE A 134 -3.34 2.64 18.86
CA ILE A 134 -2.61 2.91 17.62
C ILE A 134 -1.42 1.96 17.58
N ASP A 135 -1.37 1.13 16.55
CA ASP A 135 -0.29 0.17 16.36
C ASP A 135 0.99 0.84 15.79
N ALA A 136 2.05 0.05 15.60
CA ALA A 136 3.31 0.53 15.05
C ALA A 136 3.20 0.95 13.56
N ASN A 137 2.13 0.57 12.86
CA ASN A 137 1.85 0.95 11.47
C ASN A 137 0.99 2.22 11.37
N GLY A 138 0.52 2.75 12.50
CA GLY A 138 -0.41 3.87 12.54
C GLY A 138 -1.88 3.50 12.28
N ILE A 139 -2.22 2.21 12.32
CA ILE A 139 -3.60 1.74 12.22
C ILE A 139 -4.30 1.99 13.55
N VAL A 140 -5.49 2.60 13.48
CA VAL A 140 -6.26 2.97 14.67
C VAL A 140 -7.34 1.92 14.94
N HIS A 141 -7.26 1.29 16.11
CA HIS A 141 -8.31 0.44 16.64
C HIS A 141 -9.08 1.23 17.69
N VAL A 142 -10.40 1.32 17.51
CA VAL A 142 -11.28 1.96 18.49
C VAL A 142 -12.25 0.92 19.01
N SER A 143 -12.30 0.73 20.32
CA SER A 143 -13.30 -0.10 20.97
C SER A 143 -14.09 0.67 22.01
N ALA A 144 -15.35 0.30 22.17
CA ALA A 144 -16.23 0.80 23.21
C ALA A 144 -16.79 -0.39 23.98
N ARG A 145 -16.62 -0.39 25.30
CA ARG A 145 -17.06 -1.45 26.19
C ARG A 145 -17.92 -0.87 27.31
N ASP A 146 -19.11 -1.41 27.48
CA ASP A 146 -19.90 -1.13 28.68
C ASP A 146 -19.32 -1.93 29.87
N LYS A 147 -18.93 -1.22 30.93
CA LYS A 147 -18.32 -1.84 32.11
C LYS A 147 -19.31 -2.65 32.94
N ALA A 148 -20.61 -2.41 32.82
CA ALA A 148 -21.63 -3.17 33.56
C ALA A 148 -21.90 -4.53 32.90
N THR A 149 -22.12 -4.54 31.58
CA THR A 149 -22.46 -5.77 30.83
C THR A 149 -21.26 -6.48 30.22
N ASN A 150 -20.08 -5.85 30.17
CA ASN A 150 -18.90 -6.28 29.41
C ASN A 150 -19.13 -6.42 27.90
N LYS A 151 -20.26 -5.93 27.39
CA LYS A 151 -20.51 -5.91 25.96
C LYS A 151 -19.57 -4.92 25.29
N GLU A 152 -18.92 -5.36 24.23
CA GLU A 152 -17.94 -4.58 23.47
C GLU A 152 -18.38 -4.47 22.01
N GLN A 153 -18.10 -3.32 21.41
CA GLN A 153 -18.12 -3.09 19.98
C GLN A 153 -16.81 -2.41 19.60
N LYS A 154 -16.24 -2.79 18.46
CA LYS A 154 -14.97 -2.24 18.00
C LYS A 154 -14.99 -2.03 16.51
N ILE A 155 -14.26 -1.01 16.07
CA ILE A 155 -13.98 -0.75 14.67
C ILE A 155 -12.48 -0.69 14.45
N ARG A 156 -12.04 -1.18 13.30
CA ARG A 156 -10.69 -0.99 12.79
C ARG A 156 -10.76 0.12 11.75
N ILE A 157 -9.97 1.15 11.93
CA ILE A 157 -9.91 2.29 11.02
C ILE A 157 -8.58 2.21 10.29
N GLU A 158 -8.64 1.76 9.05
CA GLU A 158 -7.50 1.71 8.16
C GLU A 158 -7.45 2.99 7.32
N ALA A 159 -6.26 3.59 7.24
CA ALA A 159 -6.05 4.77 6.42
C ALA A 159 -5.97 4.36 4.94
N GLY A 160 -7.12 4.32 4.28
CA GLY A 160 -7.20 4.35 2.81
C GLY A 160 -7.13 2.98 2.13
N SER A 161 -8.30 2.37 1.95
CA SER A 161 -8.63 1.70 0.69
C SER A 161 -10.14 1.73 0.46
N GLY A 162 -10.93 1.72 1.53
CA GLY A 162 -12.39 1.64 1.41
C GLY A 162 -12.86 0.32 0.77
N LEU A 163 -11.92 -0.62 0.57
CA LEU A 163 -12.20 -1.95 0.03
C LEU A 163 -12.50 -2.87 1.20
N SER A 164 -13.59 -3.62 1.04
CA SER A 164 -13.91 -4.75 1.90
C SER A 164 -12.94 -5.90 1.66
N ASP A 165 -12.79 -6.79 2.65
CA ASP A 165 -11.98 -8.02 2.51
C ASP A 165 -12.39 -8.82 1.26
N SER A 166 -13.69 -8.87 0.94
CA SER A 166 -14.19 -9.54 -0.28
C SER A 166 -13.75 -8.87 -1.59
N GLU A 167 -13.57 -7.55 -1.60
CA GLU A 167 -13.04 -6.85 -2.78
C GLU A 167 -11.53 -7.09 -2.92
N ILE A 168 -10.81 -7.16 -1.80
CA ILE A 168 -9.39 -7.52 -1.79
C ILE A 168 -9.20 -8.93 -2.36
N ASP A 169 -9.93 -9.92 -1.84
CA ASP A 169 -9.83 -11.31 -2.29
C ASP A 169 -10.11 -11.44 -3.79
N ARG A 170 -11.16 -10.78 -4.28
CA ARG A 170 -11.47 -10.77 -5.71
C ARG A 170 -10.37 -10.14 -6.56
N MET A 171 -9.78 -9.03 -6.10
CA MET A 171 -8.69 -8.37 -6.82
C MET A 171 -7.41 -9.22 -6.84
N VAL A 172 -7.17 -10.00 -5.78
CA VAL A 172 -6.07 -10.98 -5.74
C VAL A 172 -6.32 -12.10 -6.74
N GLU A 173 -7.51 -12.70 -6.75
CA GLU A 173 -7.89 -13.73 -7.73
C GLU A 173 -7.80 -13.21 -9.17
N ASP A 174 -8.29 -11.99 -9.43
CA ASP A 174 -8.18 -11.35 -10.74
C ASP A 174 -6.71 -11.16 -11.14
N ALA A 175 -5.83 -10.72 -10.22
CA ALA A 175 -4.40 -10.58 -10.48
C ALA A 175 -3.72 -11.93 -10.78
N GLU A 176 -4.03 -12.98 -10.02
CA GLU A 176 -3.52 -14.34 -10.24
C GLU A 176 -4.01 -14.91 -11.57
N SER A 177 -5.27 -14.65 -11.95
CA SER A 177 -5.83 -15.10 -13.23
C SER A 177 -5.11 -14.48 -14.45
N ASN A 178 -4.58 -13.26 -14.29
CA ASN A 178 -3.83 -12.56 -15.33
C ASN A 178 -2.37 -13.04 -15.42
N GLU A 179 -1.81 -13.64 -14.36
CA GLU A 179 -0.42 -14.13 -14.32
C GLU A 179 -0.16 -15.16 -15.43
N ALA A 180 -1.12 -16.05 -15.70
CA ALA A 180 -1.00 -17.06 -16.73
C ALA A 180 -0.92 -16.45 -18.14
N GLU A 181 -1.74 -15.43 -18.42
CA GLU A 181 -1.72 -14.72 -19.70
C GLU A 181 -0.43 -13.92 -19.88
N ASP A 182 0.02 -13.24 -18.82
CA ASP A 182 1.28 -12.48 -18.83
C ASP A 182 2.49 -13.40 -19.02
N LYS A 183 2.49 -14.58 -18.41
CA LYS A 183 3.51 -15.61 -18.62
C LYS A 183 3.51 -16.12 -20.05
N GLN A 184 2.34 -16.39 -20.63
CA GLN A 184 2.24 -16.84 -22.02
C GLN A 184 2.74 -15.77 -23.00
N LYS A 185 2.35 -14.50 -22.81
CA LYS A 185 2.85 -13.36 -23.60
C LYS A 185 4.36 -13.22 -23.47
N ARG A 186 4.90 -13.37 -22.26
CA ARG A 186 6.35 -13.35 -22.03
C ARG A 186 7.06 -14.47 -22.78
N GLU A 187 6.57 -15.71 -22.70
CA GLU A 187 7.13 -16.85 -23.42
C GLU A 187 7.08 -16.66 -24.95
N GLU A 188 6.00 -16.05 -25.46
CA GLU A 188 5.86 -15.68 -26.87
C GLU A 188 6.90 -14.64 -27.31
N ILE A 189 7.06 -13.58 -26.52
CA ILE A 189 8.05 -12.54 -26.79
C ILE A 189 9.48 -13.11 -26.69
N GLU A 190 9.77 -13.93 -25.68
CA GLU A 190 11.09 -14.57 -25.53
C GLU A 190 11.41 -15.51 -26.70
N LEU A 191 10.44 -16.29 -27.18
CA LEU A 191 10.63 -17.15 -28.34
C LEU A 191 10.89 -16.34 -29.61
N ARG A 192 10.09 -15.28 -29.85
CA ARG A 192 10.31 -14.37 -30.99
C ARG A 192 11.70 -13.75 -30.95
N ASN A 193 12.13 -13.25 -29.80
CA ASN A 193 13.46 -12.66 -29.63
C ASN A 193 14.57 -13.68 -29.87
N LYS A 194 14.41 -14.93 -29.40
CA LYS A 194 15.38 -16.01 -29.66
C LYS A 194 15.47 -16.36 -31.15
N ALA A 195 14.32 -16.49 -31.82
CA ALA A 195 14.25 -16.78 -33.24
C ALA A 195 14.87 -15.65 -34.09
N ASP A 196 14.54 -14.39 -33.79
CA ASP A 196 15.11 -13.23 -34.50
C ASP A 196 16.62 -13.12 -34.31
N ALA A 197 17.10 -13.33 -33.07
CA ALA A 197 18.54 -13.36 -32.79
C ALA A 197 19.26 -14.49 -33.54
N LEU A 198 18.64 -15.68 -33.64
CA LEU A 198 19.18 -16.82 -34.38
C LEU A 198 19.22 -16.55 -35.89
N CYS A 199 18.17 -15.97 -36.45
CA CYS A 199 18.12 -15.53 -37.86
C CYS A 199 19.26 -14.53 -38.13
N TYR A 200 19.38 -13.50 -37.31
CA TYR A 200 20.41 -12.48 -37.46
C TYR A 200 21.83 -13.06 -37.36
N GLN A 201 22.08 -13.95 -36.39
CA GLN A 201 23.38 -14.60 -36.24
C GLN A 201 23.71 -15.51 -37.44
N SER A 202 22.70 -16.23 -37.95
CA SER A 202 22.84 -17.10 -39.11
C SER A 202 23.11 -16.29 -40.38
N GLU A 203 22.38 -15.20 -40.62
CA GLU A 203 22.60 -14.25 -41.73
C GLU A 203 24.03 -13.69 -41.69
N ARG A 204 24.48 -13.23 -40.52
CA ARG A 204 25.83 -12.67 -40.36
C ARG A 204 26.92 -13.70 -40.62
N SER A 205 26.76 -14.91 -40.08
CA SER A 205 27.72 -16.01 -40.30
C SER A 205 27.76 -16.44 -41.76
N LEU A 206 26.61 -16.45 -42.44
CA LEU A 206 26.50 -16.80 -43.85
C LEU A 206 27.23 -15.79 -44.73
N ILE A 207 27.16 -14.49 -44.41
CA ILE A 207 27.95 -13.45 -45.08
C ILE A 207 29.45 -13.64 -44.86
N GLU A 208 29.88 -13.96 -43.64
CA GLU A 208 31.30 -14.05 -43.26
C GLU A 208 31.98 -15.32 -43.82
N TYR A 209 31.26 -16.44 -43.89
CA TYR A 209 31.79 -17.74 -44.31
C TYR A 209 31.37 -18.14 -45.73
N LYS A 210 30.70 -17.26 -46.48
CA LYS A 210 30.13 -17.56 -47.81
C LYS A 210 31.13 -18.18 -48.77
N GLU A 211 32.35 -17.67 -48.80
CA GLU A 211 33.41 -18.12 -49.72
C GLU A 211 34.06 -19.46 -49.30
N LYS A 212 33.77 -19.93 -48.07
CA LYS A 212 34.33 -21.18 -47.50
C LYS A 212 33.31 -22.33 -47.47
N LEU A 213 32.07 -22.07 -47.88
CA LEU A 213 30.98 -23.04 -47.91
C LEU A 213 30.66 -23.42 -49.36
N ASP A 214 30.15 -24.62 -49.58
CA ASP A 214 29.63 -25.03 -50.88
C ASP A 214 28.26 -24.39 -51.16
N ASP A 215 27.94 -24.19 -52.44
CA ASP A 215 26.72 -23.52 -52.88
C ASP A 215 25.43 -24.21 -52.38
N ALA A 216 25.47 -25.54 -52.16
CA ALA A 216 24.32 -26.28 -51.65
C ALA A 216 24.05 -25.94 -50.17
N THR A 217 25.10 -25.89 -49.34
CA THR A 217 24.99 -25.48 -47.92
C THR A 217 24.54 -24.03 -47.78
N VAL A 218 25.06 -23.12 -48.62
CA VAL A 218 24.65 -21.70 -48.63
C VAL A 218 23.15 -21.57 -48.96
N ALA A 219 22.67 -22.25 -49.99
CA ALA A 219 21.26 -22.24 -50.37
C ALA A 219 20.34 -22.82 -49.29
N GLU A 220 20.78 -23.90 -48.60
CA GLU A 220 20.00 -24.51 -47.53
C GLU A 220 19.80 -23.55 -46.34
N ILE A 221 20.84 -22.83 -45.93
CA ILE A 221 20.76 -21.89 -44.81
C ILE A 221 19.93 -20.66 -45.18
N GLU A 222 20.07 -20.10 -46.39
CA GLU A 222 19.25 -18.97 -46.86
C GLU A 222 17.76 -19.32 -46.87
N VAL A 223 17.39 -20.53 -47.29
CA VAL A 223 15.99 -21.01 -47.26
C VAL A 223 15.45 -21.12 -45.83
N LYS A 224 16.23 -21.70 -44.90
CA LYS A 224 15.84 -21.86 -43.50
C LYS A 224 15.69 -20.53 -42.77
N VAL A 225 16.63 -19.60 -42.99
CA VAL A 225 16.56 -18.24 -42.43
C VAL A 225 15.34 -17.48 -42.95
N LYS A 226 15.07 -17.56 -44.26
CA LYS A 226 13.90 -16.91 -44.86
C LYS A 226 12.59 -17.47 -44.30
N ALA A 227 12.49 -18.80 -44.15
CA ALA A 227 11.32 -19.44 -43.55
C ALA A 227 11.11 -19.02 -42.07
N ALA A 228 12.19 -18.88 -41.30
CA ALA A 228 12.12 -18.41 -39.92
C ALA A 228 11.74 -16.92 -39.81
N ARG A 229 12.19 -16.07 -40.74
CA ARG A 229 11.76 -14.65 -40.86
C ARG A 229 10.27 -14.54 -41.20
N GLU A 230 9.78 -15.31 -42.16
CA GLU A 230 8.35 -15.35 -42.51
C GLU A 230 7.49 -15.87 -41.34
N ALA A 231 7.98 -16.85 -40.58
CA ALA A 231 7.31 -17.32 -39.37
C ALA A 231 7.23 -16.22 -38.29
N LEU A 232 8.30 -15.44 -38.10
CA LEU A 232 8.32 -14.29 -37.19
C LEU A 232 7.30 -13.21 -37.57
N GLU A 233 7.20 -12.85 -38.85
CA GLU A 233 6.24 -11.84 -39.36
C GLU A 233 4.78 -12.31 -39.23
N SER A 234 4.54 -13.61 -39.41
CA SER A 234 3.19 -14.19 -39.31
C SER A 234 2.65 -14.23 -37.87
N GLY A 235 3.53 -14.13 -36.87
CA GLY A 235 3.18 -14.22 -35.46
C GLY A 235 2.78 -15.61 -34.98
N ASP A 236 2.83 -16.64 -35.83
CA ASP A 236 2.45 -18.02 -35.49
C ASP A 236 3.54 -18.71 -34.64
N MET A 237 3.24 -18.89 -33.35
CA MET A 237 4.11 -19.53 -32.37
C MET A 237 4.47 -20.98 -32.70
N GLY A 238 3.55 -21.74 -33.30
CA GLY A 238 3.81 -23.12 -33.72
C GLY A 238 4.81 -23.16 -34.86
N ARG A 239 4.68 -22.21 -35.78
CA ARG A 239 5.57 -22.06 -36.93
C ARG A 239 6.96 -21.62 -36.50
N ILE A 240 7.06 -20.63 -35.60
CA ILE A 240 8.35 -20.16 -35.05
C ILE A 240 9.11 -21.29 -34.35
N ARG A 241 8.44 -22.12 -33.53
CA ARG A 241 9.09 -23.29 -32.90
C ARG A 241 9.56 -24.34 -33.90
N SER A 242 8.88 -24.50 -35.03
CA SER A 242 9.22 -25.50 -36.04
C SER A 242 10.35 -25.05 -36.98
N THR A 243 10.57 -23.74 -37.09
CA THR A 243 11.58 -23.13 -37.97
C THR A 243 12.88 -22.77 -37.24
N MET A 244 12.86 -22.73 -35.90
CA MET A 244 14.05 -22.69 -35.05
C MET A 244 14.72 -24.06 -34.98
#